data_AF-Q9U6Q6-F1
#
_entry.id   AF-Q9U6Q6-F1
#
_cell.length_a   1.000
_cell.length_b   1.000
_cell.length_c   1.000
_cell.angle_alpha   90.00
_cell.angle_beta   90.00
_cell.angle_gamma   90.00
#
_symmetry.space_group_name_H-M   'P 1'
#
loop_
_entity.id
_entity.type
_entity.pdbx_description
1 polymer ?
#
loop_
_entity_poly.entity_id
_entity_poly.type
_entity_poly.pdbx_seq_one_letter_code
_entity_poly.pdbx_strand_id
1 'polypeptide(L)'
;LVIAGCRVIGRMCVGNRHGLLVPNTTTDQELQHIRNALPDTVKIYRAEEKLSALGNVIACNDYVALVHPDLDRETEDLLVDTLNVEVFRHTVANNVLVGSYTVFSNQGGMVSP
;
A
#
# COMPACT_ATOMS: atom_id res chain seq x y z
N LEU A 1 -6.01 11.90 11.99
CA LEU A 1 -5.77 10.47 11.76
C LEU A 1 -4.34 10.17 12.20
N VAL A 2 -4.11 9.07 12.92
CA VAL A 2 -2.77 8.51 13.19
C VAL A 2 -2.88 7.02 12.88
N ILE A 3 -1.78 6.41 12.45
CA ILE A 3 -1.75 4.97 12.15
C ILE A 3 -0.53 4.40 12.84
N ALA A 4 -0.74 3.39 13.68
CA ALA A 4 0.29 2.79 14.53
C ALA A 4 1.01 3.83 15.42
N GLY A 5 0.26 4.83 15.91
CA GLY A 5 0.83 5.93 16.71
C GLY A 5 1.77 6.87 15.95
N CYS A 6 1.91 6.69 14.63
CA CYS A 6 2.82 7.46 13.78
C CYS A 6 2.07 8.53 12.97
N ARG A 7 2.76 9.66 12.71
CA ARG A 7 2.24 10.75 11.85
C ARG A 7 2.58 10.57 10.36
N VAL A 8 3.42 9.59 10.02
CA VAL A 8 3.87 9.30 8.65
C VAL A 8 2.94 8.34 7.90
N ILE A 9 1.64 8.63 7.96
CA ILE A 9 0.54 7.79 7.47
C ILE A 9 0.74 7.36 6.01
N GLY A 10 1.15 8.30 5.14
CA GLY A 10 1.34 8.04 3.71
C GLY A 10 2.45 7.04 3.38
N ARG A 11 3.40 6.81 4.28
CA ARG A 11 4.42 5.75 4.12
C ARG A 11 4.00 4.44 4.76
N MET A 12 3.16 4.50 5.79
CA MET A 12 2.72 3.32 6.54
C MET A 12 1.61 2.56 5.82
N CYS A 13 0.82 3.24 4.99
CA CYS A 13 -0.35 2.67 4.34
C CYS A 13 -0.29 2.83 2.84
N VAL A 14 -0.99 1.92 2.15
CA VAL A 14 -1.12 1.94 0.70
C VAL A 14 -2.54 1.57 0.34
N GLY A 15 -3.13 2.23 -0.64
CA GLY A 15 -4.52 2.02 -0.99
C GLY A 15 -4.91 2.72 -2.27
N ASN A 16 -6.02 2.28 -2.83
CA ASN A 16 -6.63 2.84 -4.03
C ASN A 16 -8.13 3.03 -3.79
N ARG A 17 -8.91 3.27 -4.85
CA ARG A 17 -10.36 3.46 -4.72
C ARG A 17 -11.11 2.24 -4.14
N HIS A 18 -10.54 1.05 -4.26
CA HIS A 18 -11.19 -0.22 -3.89
C HIS A 18 -10.85 -0.67 -2.47
N GLY A 19 -9.65 -0.33 -1.97
CA GLY A 19 -9.19 -0.82 -0.68
C GLY A 19 -8.05 -0.01 -0.07
N LEU A 20 -7.80 -0.26 1.22
CA LEU A 20 -6.73 0.33 2.00
C LEU A 20 -6.03 -0.76 2.83
N LEU A 21 -4.72 -0.86 2.63
CA LEU A 21 -3.84 -1.68 3.46
C LEU A 21 -3.20 -0.82 4.54
N VAL A 22 -3.33 -1.31 5.77
CA VAL A 22 -2.73 -0.70 6.96
C VAL A 22 -1.76 -1.70 7.61
N PRO A 23 -0.72 -1.24 8.31
CA PRO A 23 0.22 -2.13 8.95
C PRO A 23 -0.44 -2.85 10.12
N ASN A 24 0.04 -4.05 10.46
CA ASN A 24 -0.47 -4.84 11.59
C ASN A 24 -0.33 -4.11 12.96
N THR A 25 0.55 -3.12 13.05
CA THR A 25 0.71 -2.26 14.25
C THR A 25 -0.42 -1.24 14.45
N THR A 26 -1.37 -1.14 13.51
CA THR A 26 -2.52 -0.24 13.61
C THR A 26 -3.50 -0.74 14.66
N THR A 27 -3.82 0.10 15.63
CA THR A 27 -4.74 -0.26 16.72
C THR A 27 -6.19 -0.42 16.25
N ASP A 28 -7.03 -1.13 17.01
CA ASP A 28 -8.45 -1.28 16.67
C ASP A 28 -9.22 0.05 16.72
N GLN A 29 -8.82 0.97 17.60
CA GLN A 29 -9.38 2.31 17.66
C GLN A 29 -9.08 3.10 16.38
N GLU A 30 -7.82 3.11 15.93
CA GLU A 30 -7.43 3.74 14.66
C GLU A 30 -8.18 3.11 13.48
N LEU A 31 -8.27 1.77 13.44
CA LEU A 31 -8.96 1.07 12.36
C LEU A 31 -10.47 1.37 12.35
N GLN A 32 -11.11 1.46 13.50
CA GLN A 32 -12.52 1.87 13.60
C GLN A 32 -12.72 3.32 13.13
N HIS A 33 -11.81 4.23 13.48
CA HIS A 33 -11.85 5.60 12.98
C HIS A 33 -11.71 5.67 11.46
N ILE A 34 -10.82 4.86 10.88
CA ILE A 34 -10.63 4.77 9.43
C ILE A 34 -11.90 4.22 8.76
N ARG A 35 -12.48 3.15 9.31
CA ARG A 35 -13.76 2.58 8.82
C ARG A 35 -14.90 3.59 8.85
N ASN A 36 -15.02 4.37 9.92
CA ASN A 36 -16.08 5.39 10.03
C ASN A 36 -15.86 6.58 9.07
N ALA A 37 -14.63 6.82 8.62
CA ALA A 37 -14.29 7.93 7.72
C ALA A 37 -14.32 7.54 6.24
N LEU A 38 -14.18 6.24 5.93
CA LEU A 38 -14.21 5.71 4.57
C LEU A 38 -15.60 5.15 4.23
N PRO A 39 -15.99 5.16 2.95
CA PRO A 39 -17.22 4.51 2.52
C PRO A 39 -17.11 2.98 2.64
N ASP A 40 -18.24 2.31 2.86
CA ASP A 40 -18.35 0.84 3.02
C ASP A 40 -17.82 0.03 1.82
N THR A 41 -17.62 0.71 0.69
CA THR A 41 -17.04 0.11 -0.52
C THR A 41 -15.55 -0.16 -0.40
N VAL A 42 -14.85 0.52 0.51
CA VAL A 42 -13.38 0.42 0.67
C VAL A 42 -13.06 -0.69 1.67
N LYS A 43 -12.45 -1.77 1.18
CA LYS A 43 -11.98 -2.86 2.05
C LYS A 43 -10.72 -2.43 2.80
N ILE A 44 -10.75 -2.51 4.13
CA ILE A 44 -9.58 -2.21 4.96
C ILE A 44 -9.00 -3.51 5.49
N TYR A 45 -7.72 -3.76 5.21
CA TYR A 45 -7.01 -4.97 5.63
C TYR A 45 -5.70 -4.65 6.34
N ARG A 46 -5.37 -5.44 7.36
CA ARG A 46 -4.09 -5.36 8.07
C ARG A 46 -3.09 -6.29 7.41
N ALA A 47 -2.09 -5.72 6.74
CA ALA A 47 -0.98 -6.50 6.19
C ALA A 47 0.18 -6.53 7.18
N GLU A 48 0.79 -7.70 7.35
CA GLU A 48 2.06 -7.84 8.04
C GLU A 48 3.17 -7.87 6.99
N GLU A 49 4.07 -6.88 7.05
CA GLU A 49 5.18 -6.79 6.11
C GLU A 49 6.48 -6.61 6.90
N LYS A 50 7.47 -7.46 6.64
CA LYS A 50 8.72 -7.53 7.42
C LYS A 50 9.89 -6.80 6.77
N LEU A 51 9.78 -6.48 5.47
CA LEU A 51 10.83 -5.83 4.70
C LEU A 51 10.93 -4.32 4.98
N SER A 52 9.79 -3.61 4.93
CA SER A 52 9.72 -2.16 5.16
C SER A 52 8.28 -1.72 5.44
N ALA A 53 8.06 -0.41 5.53
CA ALA A 53 6.72 0.15 5.54
C ALA A 53 6.01 -0.11 4.20
N LEU A 54 4.71 -0.46 4.25
CA LEU A 54 3.92 -0.84 3.07
C LEU A 54 4.02 0.17 1.93
N GLY A 55 3.95 1.47 2.23
CA GLY A 55 4.04 2.53 1.22
C GLY A 55 5.44 2.74 0.64
N ASN A 56 6.49 2.13 1.20
CA ASN A 56 7.83 2.17 0.60
C ASN A 56 8.04 1.04 -0.42
N VAL A 57 7.41 -0.11 -0.20
CA VAL A 57 7.60 -1.32 -1.01
C VAL A 57 6.49 -1.53 -2.03
N ILE A 58 5.36 -0.83 -1.90
CA ILE A 58 4.21 -0.93 -2.80
C ILE A 58 3.92 0.44 -3.38
N ALA A 59 3.80 0.52 -4.70
CA ALA A 59 3.32 1.69 -5.43
C ALA A 59 2.12 1.26 -6.29
N CYS A 60 0.92 1.72 -5.97
CA CYS A 60 -0.31 1.28 -6.65
C CYS A 60 -1.06 2.44 -7.31
N ASN A 61 -1.81 2.11 -8.36
CA ASN A 61 -2.88 2.94 -8.92
C ASN A 61 -4.21 2.14 -8.88
N ASP A 62 -5.25 2.54 -9.63
CA ASP A 62 -6.53 1.84 -9.62
C ASP A 62 -6.55 0.55 -10.50
N TYR A 63 -5.47 0.27 -11.25
CA TYR A 63 -5.40 -0.82 -12.22
C TYR A 63 -4.25 -1.80 -11.96
N VAL A 64 -3.10 -1.29 -11.54
CA VAL A 64 -1.84 -2.00 -11.36
C VAL A 64 -1.14 -1.57 -10.07
N ALA A 65 -0.39 -2.48 -9.48
CA ALA A 65 0.50 -2.23 -8.36
C ALA A 65 1.91 -2.75 -8.66
N LEU A 66 2.91 -1.91 -8.45
CA LEU A 66 4.31 -2.28 -8.47
C LEU A 66 4.74 -2.62 -7.06
N VAL A 67 5.42 -3.75 -6.90
CA VAL A 67 5.87 -4.24 -5.60
C VAL A 67 7.33 -4.67 -5.64
N HIS A 68 7.93 -4.72 -4.45
CA HIS A 68 9.25 -5.30 -4.23
C HIS A 68 9.33 -6.74 -4.78
N PRO A 69 10.42 -7.13 -5.47
CA PRO A 69 10.53 -8.46 -6.09
C PRO A 69 10.48 -9.62 -5.09
N ASP A 70 11.04 -9.40 -3.90
CA ASP A 70 11.05 -10.38 -2.79
C ASP A 70 9.79 -10.30 -1.91
N LEU A 71 8.70 -9.68 -2.38
CA LEU A 71 7.44 -9.67 -1.62
C LEU A 71 6.87 -11.10 -1.50
N ASP A 72 6.38 -11.42 -0.30
CA ASP A 72 5.71 -12.68 -0.02
C ASP A 72 4.44 -12.83 -0.88
N ARG A 73 4.18 -14.06 -1.35
CA ARG A 73 2.99 -14.35 -2.18
C ARG A 73 1.69 -14.07 -1.44
N GLU A 74 1.65 -14.29 -0.13
CA GLU A 74 0.46 -13.99 0.68
C GLU A 74 0.12 -12.49 0.64
N THR A 75 1.13 -11.61 0.75
CA THR A 75 0.94 -10.16 0.64
C THR A 75 0.53 -9.74 -0.78
N GLU A 76 1.07 -10.40 -1.80
CA GLU A 76 0.67 -10.19 -3.20
C GLU A 76 -0.79 -10.57 -3.44
N ASP A 77 -1.24 -11.73 -2.98
CA ASP A 77 -2.64 -12.16 -3.11
C ASP A 77 -3.59 -11.20 -2.37
N LEU A 78 -3.20 -10.73 -1.19
CA LEU A 78 -3.94 -9.71 -0.43
C LEU A 78 -4.07 -8.39 -1.19
N LEU A 79 -3.02 -7.96 -1.91
CA LEU A 79 -3.06 -6.76 -2.75
C LEU A 79 -4.04 -6.92 -3.89
N VAL A 80 -4.01 -8.06 -4.59
CA VAL A 80 -4.93 -8.36 -5.69
C VAL A 80 -6.39 -8.36 -5.18
N ASP A 81 -6.68 -9.03 -4.07
CA ASP A 81 -8.05 -9.17 -3.56
C ASP A 81 -8.61 -7.89 -2.90
N THR A 82 -7.74 -7.10 -2.28
CA THR A 82 -8.13 -5.88 -1.54
C THR A 82 -8.19 -4.67 -2.46
N LEU A 83 -7.16 -4.47 -3.28
CA LEU A 83 -7.05 -3.31 -4.18
C LEU A 83 -7.66 -3.59 -5.55
N ASN A 84 -7.91 -4.84 -5.93
CA ASN A 84 -8.43 -5.21 -7.24
C ASN A 84 -7.55 -4.68 -8.39
N VAL A 85 -6.25 -4.93 -8.26
CA VAL A 85 -5.20 -4.51 -9.21
C VAL A 85 -4.30 -5.65 -9.59
N GLU A 86 -3.68 -5.57 -10.77
CA GLU A 86 -2.63 -6.51 -11.16
C GLU A 86 -1.30 -6.15 -10.47
N VAL A 87 -0.70 -7.12 -9.80
CA VAL A 87 0.57 -6.92 -9.10
C VAL A 87 1.74 -7.28 -10.01
N PHE A 88 2.72 -6.38 -10.09
CA PHE A 88 3.95 -6.53 -10.86
C PHE A 88 5.16 -6.37 -9.96
N ARG A 89 5.97 -7.43 -9.89
CA ARG A 89 7.25 -7.43 -9.20
C ARG A 89 8.30 -6.73 -10.07
N HIS A 90 8.76 -5.55 -9.65
CA HIS A 90 9.73 -4.78 -10.42
C HIS A 90 10.65 -3.94 -9.54
N THR A 91 11.75 -3.48 -10.11
CA THR A 91 12.67 -2.52 -9.49
C THR A 91 12.68 -1.25 -10.31
N VAL A 92 12.81 -0.09 -9.66
CA VAL A 92 12.85 1.21 -10.35
C VAL A 92 14.19 1.86 -10.08
N ALA A 93 14.91 2.21 -11.16
CA ALA A 93 16.26 2.79 -11.08
C ALA A 93 17.24 1.94 -10.25
N ASN A 94 17.22 0.61 -10.42
CA ASN A 94 17.96 -0.38 -9.61
C ASN A 94 17.66 -0.34 -8.10
N ASN A 95 16.61 0.38 -7.68
CA ASN A 95 16.13 0.36 -6.31
C ASN A 95 14.93 -0.56 -6.17
N VAL A 96 14.92 -1.30 -5.07
CA VAL A 96 13.86 -2.26 -4.74
C VAL A 96 12.66 -1.61 -4.03
N LEU A 97 12.85 -0.42 -3.45
CA LEU A 97 11.81 0.34 -2.74
C LEU A 97 10.98 1.18 -3.71
N VAL A 98 10.17 0.50 -4.54
CA VAL A 98 9.39 1.15 -5.60
C VAL A 98 8.54 2.31 -5.09
N GLY A 99 7.82 2.17 -3.97
CA GLY A 99 6.97 3.23 -3.41
C GLY A 99 7.72 4.45 -2.88
N SER A 100 9.01 4.32 -2.55
CA SER A 100 9.84 5.47 -2.17
C SER A 100 10.38 6.26 -3.36
N TYR A 101 10.71 5.56 -4.45
CA TYR A 101 11.34 6.16 -5.63
C TYR A 101 10.37 6.49 -6.75
N THR A 102 9.11 6.10 -6.61
CA THR A 102 8.10 6.32 -7.63
C THR A 102 6.76 6.70 -7.04
N VAL A 103 6.05 7.56 -7.78
CA VAL A 103 4.66 7.90 -7.49
C VAL A 103 3.89 7.72 -8.78
N PHE A 104 2.86 6.87 -8.74
CA PHE A 104 2.02 6.57 -9.89
C PHE A 104 0.59 7.03 -9.65
N SER A 105 -0.07 7.42 -10.73
CA SER A 105 -1.48 7.71 -10.83
C SER A 105 -2.03 7.07 -12.10
N ASN A 106 -3.36 7.09 -12.28
CA ASN A 106 -3.98 6.58 -13.51
C ASN A 106 -3.60 7.37 -14.77
N GLN A 107 -3.07 8.58 -14.63
CA GLN A 107 -2.72 9.47 -15.74
C GLN A 107 -1.22 9.47 -16.05
N GLY A 108 -0.40 8.82 -15.22
CA GLY A 108 1.05 8.80 -15.37
C GLY A 108 1.77 8.62 -14.04
N GLY A 109 3.08 8.52 -14.09
CA GLY A 109 3.92 8.41 -12.90
C GLY A 109 5.22 9.20 -13.00
N MET A 110 5.73 9.59 -11.85
CA MET A 110 7.06 10.17 -11.69
C MET A 110 7.98 9.15 -11.05
N VAL A 111 9.20 9.09 -11.56
CA VAL A 111 10.28 8.26 -11.03
C VAL A 111 11.44 9.16 -10.61
N SER A 112 12.17 8.74 -9.59
CA SER A 112 13.41 9.40 -9.20
C SER A 112 14.38 9.42 -10.40
N PRO A 113 15.08 10.54 -10.64
CA PRO A 113 16.14 10.62 -11.64
C PRO A 113 17.34 9.71 -11.30
#